data_AF-A0A150NG41-F1
#
_entry.id   AF-A0A150NG41-F1
#
_cell.length_a   1.000
_cell.length_b   1.000
_cell.length_c   1.000
_cell.angle_alpha   90.00
_cell.angle_beta   90.00
_cell.angle_gamma   90.00
#
_symmetry.space_group_name_H-M   'P 1'
#
loop_
_entity.id
_entity.type
_entity.pdbx_description
1 polymer ?
#
loop_
_entity_poly.entity_id
_entity_poly.type
_entity_poly.pdbx_seq_one_letter_code
_entity_poly.pdbx_strand_id
1 'polypeptide(L)'
;MKNNKNYLFYQAKEIILRTNISDCITDEILDKLWTKRNEKITGFYWFNQFGRRYQMSELKIVYVQWLLSGKKFSFSSRLNFIYDSFSFGNVVKSAKNSEKCIKASVNKLHWKRVSNKKKMDNFCREYLLLTDKLDSIFTNDFYSYKQTGIQLSVEYLLRTNKVNLSNVIEDLSVSSLLRLERILSYRGYRYNRYFSYTSRTIFDAVTSNSSSYWSGGEGVVEFYILKTIDSFYQDLYLDSQFIEGLKGKMISTLNFQNMMLDEYVEVISQKVSIIGSVSKFQKEEIIRKLNDLLYNTETKSNQSKLAHKKIYRYR
;
A
#
# COMPACT_ATOMS: atom_id res chain seq x y z
N MET A 1 15.79 -33.83 -2.48
CA MET A 1 15.20 -32.57 -1.94
C MET A 1 13.70 -32.64 -1.60
N LYS A 2 12.82 -33.25 -2.42
CA LYS A 2 11.36 -33.31 -2.16
C LYS A 2 10.99 -34.08 -0.87
N ASN A 3 11.69 -35.19 -0.59
CA ASN A 3 11.42 -36.02 0.59
C ASN A 3 11.78 -35.34 1.92
N ASN A 4 12.86 -34.55 1.97
CA ASN A 4 13.27 -33.85 3.20
C ASN A 4 12.27 -32.75 3.60
N LYS A 5 11.72 -32.00 2.64
CA LYS A 5 10.69 -30.97 2.93
C LYS A 5 9.37 -31.57 3.43
N ASN A 6 8.94 -32.70 2.87
CA ASN A 6 7.76 -33.42 3.36
C ASN A 6 8.00 -33.87 4.81
N TYR A 7 9.16 -34.46 5.08
CA TYR A 7 9.53 -34.91 6.42
C TYR A 7 9.51 -33.77 7.45
N LEU A 8 10.18 -32.65 7.15
CA LEU A 8 10.20 -31.47 8.03
C LEU A 8 8.80 -30.89 8.25
N PHE A 9 7.95 -30.87 7.23
CA PHE A 9 6.56 -30.45 7.38
C PHE A 9 5.80 -31.38 8.34
N TYR A 10 5.88 -32.70 8.17
CA TYR A 10 5.20 -33.66 9.05
C TYR A 10 5.73 -33.59 10.49
N GLN A 11 7.04 -33.39 10.69
CA GLN A 11 7.60 -33.16 12.02
C GLN A 11 7.05 -31.88 12.67
N ALA A 12 7.05 -30.77 11.94
CA ALA A 12 6.50 -29.51 12.46
C ALA A 12 5.00 -29.61 12.75
N LYS A 13 4.25 -30.30 11.88
CA LYS A 13 2.81 -30.59 12.03
C LYS A 13 2.56 -31.36 13.33
N GLU A 14 3.29 -32.45 13.56
CA GLU A 14 3.22 -33.23 14.81
C GLU A 14 3.47 -32.37 16.05
N ILE A 15 4.51 -31.52 16.03
CA ILE A 15 4.82 -30.63 17.15
C ILE A 15 3.65 -29.66 17.40
N ILE A 16 3.16 -28.99 16.37
CA ILE A 16 2.04 -28.03 16.49
C ILE A 16 0.79 -28.71 17.04
N LEU A 17 0.44 -29.91 16.55
CA LEU A 17 -0.74 -30.64 17.02
C LEU A 17 -0.63 -31.11 18.48
N ARG A 18 0.60 -31.30 18.99
CA ARG A 18 0.85 -31.61 20.42
C ARG A 18 0.78 -30.39 21.32
N THR A 19 0.84 -29.18 20.79
CA THR A 19 0.69 -27.95 21.57
C THR A 19 -0.77 -27.63 21.87
N ASN A 20 -1.03 -26.87 22.93
CA ASN A 20 -2.38 -26.50 23.37
C ASN A 20 -3.05 -25.40 22.49
N ILE A 21 -2.72 -25.37 21.19
CA ILE A 21 -3.18 -24.37 20.19
C ILE A 21 -4.40 -24.94 19.39
N SER A 22 -4.98 -26.06 19.84
CA SER A 22 -5.94 -26.89 19.11
C SER A 22 -7.17 -26.15 18.58
N ASP A 23 -7.65 -25.13 19.29
CA ASP A 23 -8.90 -24.45 18.94
C ASP A 23 -8.83 -23.69 17.60
N CYS A 24 -7.63 -23.33 17.14
CA CYS A 24 -7.44 -22.54 15.91
C CYS A 24 -6.64 -23.26 14.81
N ILE A 25 -5.91 -24.32 15.13
CA ILE A 25 -5.07 -25.04 14.16
C ILE A 25 -5.39 -26.54 14.24
N THR A 26 -6.12 -27.02 13.23
CA THR A 26 -6.48 -28.43 13.06
C THR A 26 -5.54 -29.18 12.11
N ASP A 27 -5.58 -30.50 12.17
CA ASP A 27 -4.90 -31.38 11.21
C ASP A 27 -5.31 -31.06 9.76
N GLU A 28 -6.63 -30.92 9.55
CA GLU A 28 -7.24 -30.61 8.25
C GLU A 28 -6.75 -29.28 7.66
N ILE A 29 -6.62 -28.21 8.46
CA ILE A 29 -6.17 -26.92 7.95
C ILE A 29 -4.70 -26.96 7.56
N LEU A 30 -3.85 -27.65 8.34
CA LEU A 30 -2.43 -27.81 8.03
C LEU A 30 -2.23 -28.62 6.72
N ASP A 31 -3.01 -29.69 6.53
CA ASP A 31 -2.96 -30.49 5.30
C ASP A 31 -3.45 -29.71 4.09
N LYS A 32 -4.52 -28.92 4.22
CA LYS A 32 -4.97 -28.02 3.15
C LYS A 32 -3.91 -26.99 2.82
N LEU A 33 -3.31 -26.33 3.82
CA LEU A 33 -2.24 -25.35 3.61
C LEU A 33 -1.08 -25.96 2.84
N TRP A 34 -0.64 -27.16 3.23
CA TRP A 34 0.42 -27.88 2.55
C TRP A 34 0.06 -28.28 1.13
N THR A 35 -1.00 -29.07 0.94
CA THR A 35 -1.37 -29.65 -0.36
C THR A 35 -1.67 -28.57 -1.41
N LYS A 36 -2.30 -27.46 -1.00
CA LYS A 36 -2.75 -26.37 -1.89
C LYS A 36 -1.70 -25.29 -2.16
N ARG A 37 -0.51 -25.37 -1.57
CA ARG A 37 0.52 -24.29 -1.57
C ARG A 37 1.01 -23.84 -2.95
N ASN A 38 0.90 -24.67 -3.98
CA ASN A 38 1.36 -24.35 -5.34
C ASN A 38 0.21 -24.03 -6.31
N GLU A 39 -1.05 -24.11 -5.88
CA GLU A 39 -2.18 -23.83 -6.77
C GLU A 39 -2.22 -22.35 -7.17
N LYS A 40 -2.68 -22.09 -8.40
CA LYS A 40 -3.04 -20.76 -8.88
C LYS A 40 -4.39 -20.37 -8.29
N ILE A 41 -4.46 -19.15 -7.79
CA ILE A 41 -5.63 -18.56 -7.16
C ILE A 41 -6.38 -17.76 -8.22
N THR A 42 -7.49 -18.32 -8.70
CA THR A 42 -8.30 -17.73 -9.78
C THR A 42 -9.37 -16.76 -9.28
N GLY A 43 -9.56 -16.64 -7.96
CA GLY A 43 -10.49 -15.71 -7.32
C GLY A 43 -10.41 -15.80 -5.80
N PHE A 44 -10.85 -14.75 -5.08
CA PHE A 44 -10.83 -14.73 -3.62
C PHE A 44 -11.77 -15.75 -2.96
N TYR A 45 -12.72 -16.32 -3.72
CA TYR A 45 -13.52 -17.45 -3.24
C TYR A 45 -12.69 -18.72 -3.02
N TRP A 46 -11.51 -18.83 -3.64
CA TRP A 46 -10.59 -19.95 -3.42
C TRP A 46 -10.19 -20.08 -1.94
N PHE A 47 -10.15 -18.97 -1.19
CA PHE A 47 -9.83 -18.99 0.23
C PHE A 47 -10.93 -19.60 1.12
N ASN A 48 -12.16 -19.76 0.61
CA ASN A 48 -13.27 -20.32 1.39
C ASN A 48 -13.01 -21.76 1.84
N GLN A 49 -12.14 -22.50 1.14
CA GLN A 49 -11.78 -23.88 1.50
C GLN A 49 -11.04 -23.99 2.85
N PHE A 50 -10.44 -22.89 3.29
CA PHE A 50 -9.74 -22.79 4.58
C PHE A 50 -10.68 -22.44 5.73
N GLY A 51 -11.97 -22.20 5.48
CA GLY A 51 -12.96 -21.91 6.52
C GLY A 51 -12.83 -20.51 7.14
N ARG A 52 -13.93 -19.98 7.69
CA ARG A 52 -13.94 -18.68 8.39
C ARG A 52 -13.61 -18.79 9.89
N ARG A 53 -13.66 -19.99 10.46
CA ARG A 53 -13.51 -20.22 11.91
C ARG A 53 -12.09 -19.94 12.41
N TYR A 54 -11.09 -20.04 11.54
CA TYR A 54 -9.67 -20.01 11.93
C TYR A 54 -9.02 -18.60 11.88
N GLN A 55 -9.80 -17.55 11.61
CA GLN A 55 -9.38 -16.13 11.62
C GLN A 55 -8.11 -15.79 10.80
N MET A 56 -7.67 -16.67 9.91
CA MET A 56 -6.54 -16.39 9.02
C MET A 56 -7.01 -15.53 7.85
N SER A 57 -6.39 -14.37 7.69
CA SER A 57 -6.58 -13.54 6.51
C SER A 57 -6.05 -14.24 5.26
N GLU A 58 -6.56 -13.83 4.10
CA GLU A 58 -6.12 -14.34 2.81
C GLU A 58 -4.61 -14.15 2.62
N LEU A 59 -4.02 -13.05 3.12
CA LEU A 59 -2.57 -12.85 3.07
C LEU A 59 -1.83 -13.85 3.95
N LYS A 60 -2.26 -14.06 5.21
CA LYS A 60 -1.62 -15.04 6.12
C LYS A 60 -1.59 -16.43 5.49
N ILE A 61 -2.68 -16.85 4.84
CA ILE A 61 -2.74 -18.12 4.12
C ILE A 61 -1.67 -18.17 3.02
N VAL A 62 -1.59 -17.15 2.16
CA VAL A 62 -0.60 -17.11 1.08
C VAL A 62 0.83 -17.05 1.63
N TYR A 63 1.05 -16.32 2.72
CA TYR A 63 2.34 -16.18 3.38
C TYR A 63 2.83 -17.51 3.97
N VAL A 64 2.00 -18.19 4.74
CA VAL A 64 2.33 -19.52 5.29
C VAL A 64 2.61 -20.50 4.14
N GLN A 65 1.78 -20.50 3.09
CA GLN A 65 2.01 -21.37 1.93
C GLN A 65 3.30 -21.06 1.16
N TRP A 66 3.71 -19.80 1.12
CA TRP A 66 5.00 -19.40 0.56
C TRP A 66 6.16 -19.96 1.39
N LEU A 67 6.11 -19.80 2.72
CA LEU A 67 7.09 -20.39 3.65
C LEU A 67 7.20 -21.91 3.44
N LEU A 68 6.06 -22.60 3.42
CA LEU A 68 5.96 -24.05 3.22
C LEU A 68 6.47 -24.50 1.85
N SER A 69 6.31 -23.69 0.80
CA SER A 69 6.82 -24.04 -0.52
C SER A 69 8.35 -24.08 -0.54
N GLY A 70 9.00 -23.31 0.35
CA GLY A 70 10.44 -23.07 0.33
C GLY A 70 10.93 -22.67 -1.06
N LYS A 71 10.04 -22.07 -1.87
CA LYS A 71 10.32 -21.49 -3.17
C LYS A 71 10.57 -20.03 -2.89
N LYS A 72 11.83 -19.63 -2.90
CA LYS A 72 12.19 -18.21 -2.91
C LYS A 72 11.68 -17.52 -4.18
N PHE A 73 11.45 -18.31 -5.23
CA PHE A 73 11.31 -17.83 -6.60
C PHE A 73 9.94 -18.21 -7.18
N SER A 74 9.25 -17.24 -7.74
CA SER A 74 8.12 -17.47 -8.64
C SER A 74 8.25 -16.54 -9.83
N PHE A 75 8.18 -17.05 -11.06
CA PHE A 75 8.15 -16.19 -12.25
C PHE A 75 6.78 -15.56 -12.50
N SER A 76 5.75 -15.93 -11.71
CA SER A 76 4.39 -15.43 -11.90
C SER A 76 3.66 -15.30 -10.57
N SER A 77 2.78 -14.29 -10.48
CA SER A 77 1.86 -14.16 -9.36
C SER A 77 1.06 -15.47 -9.16
N ARG A 78 0.79 -15.84 -7.90
CA ARG A 78 -0.17 -16.93 -7.62
C ARG A 78 -1.60 -16.50 -7.92
N LEU A 79 -1.89 -15.20 -7.89
CA LEU A 79 -3.16 -14.63 -8.31
C LEU A 79 -3.21 -14.60 -9.84
N ASN A 80 -4.27 -15.17 -10.39
CA ASN A 80 -4.50 -15.22 -11.83
C ASN A 80 -5.98 -14.92 -12.11
N PHE A 81 -6.37 -13.68 -11.85
CA PHE A 81 -7.72 -13.19 -12.09
C PHE A 81 -7.92 -12.88 -13.57
N ILE A 82 -7.76 -13.89 -14.44
CA ILE A 82 -7.95 -13.79 -15.90
C ILE A 82 -9.40 -13.39 -16.24
N TYR A 83 -10.35 -13.69 -15.36
CA TYR A 83 -11.79 -13.58 -15.63
C TYR A 83 -12.56 -12.59 -14.76
N ASP A 84 -11.90 -11.69 -14.02
CA ASP A 84 -12.64 -10.63 -13.31
C ASP A 84 -13.23 -9.56 -14.24
N SER A 85 -12.86 -9.57 -15.52
CA SER A 85 -13.71 -9.03 -16.59
C SER A 85 -14.89 -9.98 -16.82
N PHE A 86 -15.82 -10.05 -15.86
CA PHE A 86 -17.22 -10.27 -16.22
C PHE A 86 -17.68 -9.05 -17.01
N SER A 87 -17.22 -8.98 -18.26
CA SER A 87 -17.70 -8.06 -19.27
C SER A 87 -19.18 -8.37 -19.44
N PHE A 88 -20.02 -7.47 -18.91
CA PHE A 88 -21.47 -7.55 -19.07
C PHE A 88 -21.89 -7.64 -20.55
N GLY A 89 -21.00 -7.26 -21.48
CA GLY A 89 -21.26 -7.26 -22.93
C GLY A 89 -21.75 -8.59 -23.49
N ASN A 90 -21.37 -9.73 -22.91
CA ASN A 90 -21.77 -11.04 -23.45
C ASN A 90 -22.94 -11.72 -22.72
N VAL A 91 -23.25 -11.33 -21.48
CA VAL A 91 -24.39 -11.89 -20.72
C VAL A 91 -25.70 -11.15 -21.01
N VAL A 92 -25.63 -9.88 -21.40
CA VAL A 92 -26.84 -9.09 -21.76
C VAL A 92 -27.46 -9.57 -23.09
N LYS A 93 -26.72 -10.28 -23.94
CA LYS A 93 -27.26 -10.81 -25.21
C LYS A 93 -28.12 -12.07 -25.05
N SER A 94 -28.05 -12.79 -23.92
CA SER A 94 -28.73 -14.10 -23.78
C SER A 94 -29.87 -14.15 -22.75
N ALA A 95 -30.26 -13.06 -22.11
CA ALA A 95 -31.29 -13.09 -21.07
C ALA A 95 -32.34 -11.96 -21.20
N LYS A 96 -33.02 -11.90 -22.34
CA LYS A 96 -34.38 -11.34 -22.38
C LYS A 96 -35.31 -12.37 -21.75
N ASN A 97 -35.44 -12.39 -20.42
CA ASN A 97 -36.62 -12.89 -19.69
C ASN A 97 -36.45 -12.66 -18.17
N SER A 98 -37.37 -11.89 -17.57
CA SER A 98 -37.59 -11.60 -16.13
C SER A 98 -36.73 -10.50 -15.46
N GLU A 99 -37.21 -9.25 -15.54
CA GLU A 99 -36.64 -8.07 -14.85
C GLU A 99 -36.49 -8.21 -13.32
N LYS A 100 -37.35 -9.01 -12.66
CA LYS A 100 -37.31 -9.21 -11.20
C LYS A 100 -36.16 -10.12 -10.74
N CYS A 101 -35.83 -11.19 -11.49
CA CYS A 101 -34.68 -12.06 -11.19
C CYS A 101 -33.35 -11.41 -11.59
N ILE A 102 -33.35 -10.55 -12.60
CA ILE A 102 -32.17 -9.79 -13.03
C ILE A 102 -31.74 -8.80 -11.93
N LYS A 103 -32.67 -8.05 -11.32
CA LYS A 103 -32.31 -7.12 -10.23
C LYS A 103 -31.71 -7.83 -9.00
N ALA A 104 -32.25 -8.98 -8.61
CA ALA A 104 -31.70 -9.76 -7.48
C ALA A 104 -30.34 -10.40 -7.79
N SER A 105 -30.15 -10.92 -9.00
CA SER A 105 -28.87 -11.51 -9.44
C SER A 105 -27.78 -10.43 -9.64
N VAL A 106 -28.13 -9.28 -10.20
CA VAL A 106 -27.24 -8.11 -10.36
C VAL A 106 -26.81 -7.57 -9.00
N ASN A 107 -27.72 -7.45 -8.02
CA ASN A 107 -27.38 -7.02 -6.67
C ASN A 107 -26.45 -8.03 -5.98
N LYS A 108 -26.73 -9.34 -6.07
CA LYS A 108 -25.85 -10.39 -5.51
C LYS A 108 -24.46 -10.39 -6.15
N LEU A 109 -24.37 -10.14 -7.46
CA LEU A 109 -23.12 -9.99 -8.19
C LEU A 109 -22.37 -8.70 -7.80
N HIS A 110 -23.08 -7.59 -7.62
CA HIS A 110 -22.52 -6.33 -7.15
C HIS A 110 -21.89 -6.47 -5.76
N TRP A 111 -22.62 -7.03 -4.79
CA TRP A 111 -22.10 -7.29 -3.45
C TRP A 111 -20.90 -8.25 -3.45
N LYS A 112 -20.89 -9.26 -4.34
CA LYS A 112 -19.74 -10.15 -4.51
C LYS A 112 -18.50 -9.40 -5.04
N ARG A 113 -18.69 -8.45 -5.96
CA ARG A 113 -17.61 -7.59 -6.47
C ARG A 113 -17.08 -6.64 -5.41
N VAL A 114 -17.97 -5.94 -4.70
CA VAL A 114 -17.59 -5.03 -3.60
C VAL A 114 -16.83 -5.78 -2.50
N SER A 115 -17.33 -6.97 -2.12
CA SER A 115 -16.67 -7.83 -1.14
C SER A 115 -15.29 -8.31 -1.62
N ASN A 116 -15.17 -8.72 -2.88
CA ASN A 116 -13.87 -9.12 -3.44
C ASN A 116 -12.89 -7.94 -3.50
N LYS A 117 -13.35 -6.74 -3.88
CA LYS A 117 -12.51 -5.54 -3.91
C LYS A 117 -11.99 -5.21 -2.50
N LYS A 118 -12.86 -5.19 -1.48
CA LYS A 118 -12.44 -5.00 -0.09
C LYS A 118 -11.42 -6.04 0.38
N LYS A 119 -11.59 -7.30 -0.02
CA LYS A 119 -10.62 -8.37 0.29
C LYS A 119 -9.27 -8.15 -0.42
N MET A 120 -9.29 -7.67 -1.67
CA MET A 120 -8.07 -7.30 -2.41
C MET A 120 -7.36 -6.12 -1.74
N ASP A 121 -8.11 -5.10 -1.34
CA ASP A 121 -7.58 -3.93 -0.62
C ASP A 121 -6.89 -4.38 0.67
N ASN A 122 -7.59 -5.18 1.50
CA ASN A 122 -7.04 -5.73 2.73
C ASN A 122 -5.81 -6.60 2.47
N PHE A 123 -5.81 -7.43 1.41
CA PHE A 123 -4.66 -8.27 1.06
C PHE A 123 -3.41 -7.42 0.76
N CYS A 124 -3.56 -6.33 0.00
CA CYS A 124 -2.47 -5.41 -0.30
C CYS A 124 -2.03 -4.61 0.94
N ARG A 125 -2.99 -4.13 1.74
CA ARG A 125 -2.74 -3.38 2.98
C ARG A 125 -1.97 -4.22 3.99
N GLU A 126 -2.46 -5.40 4.31
CA GLU A 126 -1.80 -6.32 5.25
C GLU A 126 -0.39 -6.67 4.77
N TYR A 127 -0.15 -6.76 3.46
CA TYR A 127 1.18 -7.02 2.94
C TYR A 127 2.13 -5.89 3.29
N LEU A 128 1.75 -4.64 3.00
CA LEU A 128 2.57 -3.47 3.31
C LEU A 128 2.85 -3.38 4.82
N LEU A 129 1.82 -3.53 5.66
CA LEU A 129 1.99 -3.58 7.12
C LEU A 129 2.93 -4.71 7.59
N LEU A 130 2.89 -5.86 6.92
CA LEU A 130 3.78 -6.98 7.22
C LEU A 130 5.22 -6.70 6.81
N THR A 131 5.45 -5.93 5.75
CA THR A 131 6.81 -5.54 5.33
C THR A 131 7.54 -4.72 6.39
N ASP A 132 6.83 -3.95 7.23
CA ASP A 132 7.44 -3.20 8.33
C ASP A 132 7.93 -4.11 9.47
N LYS A 133 7.40 -5.33 9.56
CA LYS A 133 7.78 -6.31 10.58
C LYS A 133 8.78 -7.34 10.06
N LEU A 134 8.78 -7.59 8.75
CA LEU A 134 9.52 -8.68 8.11
C LEU A 134 10.13 -8.21 6.80
N ASP A 135 11.34 -7.65 6.87
CA ASP A 135 12.02 -7.09 5.69
C ASP A 135 12.23 -8.08 4.55
N SER A 136 12.36 -9.37 4.88
CA SER A 136 12.58 -10.44 3.89
C SER A 136 11.40 -10.69 2.94
N ILE A 137 10.20 -10.20 3.24
CA ILE A 137 9.01 -10.43 2.40
C ILE A 137 8.96 -9.48 1.19
N PHE A 138 9.68 -8.36 1.27
CA PHE A 138 9.82 -7.37 0.22
C PHE A 138 11.24 -7.34 -0.30
N THR A 139 11.38 -7.24 -1.63
CA THR A 139 12.68 -7.06 -2.26
C THR A 139 12.66 -5.80 -3.11
N ASN A 140 13.72 -5.01 -2.94
CA ASN A 140 13.98 -3.80 -3.72
C ASN A 140 14.18 -4.11 -5.22
N ASP A 141 14.50 -5.35 -5.55
CA ASP A 141 14.72 -5.77 -6.92
C ASP A 141 13.39 -5.98 -7.65
N PHE A 142 13.24 -5.34 -8.80
CA PHE A 142 12.14 -5.60 -9.72
C PHE A 142 12.57 -6.56 -10.81
N TYR A 143 11.71 -7.52 -11.15
CA TYR A 143 12.00 -8.55 -12.16
C TYR A 143 13.28 -9.34 -11.93
N SER A 144 13.78 -9.38 -10.69
CA SER A 144 14.87 -10.27 -10.36
C SER A 144 14.34 -11.62 -9.89
N TYR A 145 15.22 -12.60 -9.95
CA TYR A 145 15.04 -13.87 -9.27
C TYR A 145 14.83 -13.69 -7.76
N LYS A 146 15.01 -12.52 -7.15
CA LYS A 146 14.85 -12.34 -5.69
C LYS A 146 13.40 -12.08 -5.26
N GLN A 147 12.48 -11.77 -6.19
CA GLN A 147 11.09 -11.46 -5.85
C GLN A 147 10.30 -12.69 -5.35
N THR A 148 9.51 -12.46 -4.29
CA THR A 148 8.61 -13.48 -3.75
C THR A 148 7.33 -13.58 -4.58
N GLY A 149 6.69 -14.76 -4.59
CA GLY A 149 5.38 -14.94 -5.23
C GLY A 149 4.27 -14.07 -4.60
N ILE A 150 4.47 -13.64 -3.34
CA ILE A 150 3.58 -12.73 -2.62
C ILE A 150 3.74 -11.32 -3.17
N GLN A 151 4.98 -10.82 -3.24
CA GLN A 151 5.29 -9.51 -3.80
C GLN A 151 4.71 -9.38 -5.21
N LEU A 152 4.95 -10.37 -6.09
CA LEU A 152 4.37 -10.37 -7.45
C LEU A 152 2.84 -10.31 -7.47
N SER A 153 2.18 -10.91 -6.49
CA SER A 153 0.72 -10.91 -6.37
C SER A 153 0.17 -9.56 -5.94
N VAL A 154 0.87 -8.90 -5.03
CA VAL A 154 0.54 -7.55 -4.59
C VAL A 154 0.81 -6.54 -5.70
N GLU A 155 1.96 -6.62 -6.36
CA GLU A 155 2.28 -5.78 -7.53
C GLU A 155 1.23 -5.92 -8.64
N TYR A 156 0.79 -7.16 -8.94
CA TYR A 156 -0.28 -7.40 -9.89
C TYR A 156 -1.59 -6.71 -9.51
N LEU A 157 -2.02 -6.83 -8.25
CA LEU A 157 -3.26 -6.21 -7.76
C LEU A 157 -3.21 -4.68 -7.81
N LEU A 158 -2.11 -4.09 -7.31
CA LEU A 158 -1.88 -2.65 -7.28
C LEU A 158 -1.83 -2.05 -8.69
N ARG A 159 -1.12 -2.69 -9.63
CA ARG A 159 -0.91 -2.15 -10.98
C ARG A 159 -2.04 -2.41 -11.96
N THR A 160 -3.00 -3.29 -11.64
CA THR A 160 -4.16 -3.55 -12.51
C THR A 160 -5.40 -2.74 -12.13
N ASN A 161 -5.25 -1.72 -11.27
CA ASN A 161 -6.35 -0.87 -10.76
C ASN A 161 -7.52 -1.69 -10.17
N LYS A 162 -7.21 -2.86 -9.60
CA LYS A 162 -8.20 -3.77 -9.01
C LYS A 162 -8.53 -3.43 -7.56
N VAL A 163 -7.67 -2.64 -6.92
CA VAL A 163 -7.81 -2.19 -5.54
C VAL A 163 -8.29 -0.75 -5.48
N ASN A 164 -8.91 -0.36 -4.37
CA ASN A 164 -9.04 1.04 -3.99
C ASN A 164 -7.80 1.45 -3.20
N LEU A 165 -6.97 2.31 -3.79
CA LEU A 165 -5.72 2.74 -3.17
C LEU A 165 -5.94 3.47 -1.83
N SER A 166 -7.07 4.17 -1.69
CA SER A 166 -7.42 4.87 -0.45
C SER A 166 -7.57 3.91 0.73
N ASN A 167 -8.18 2.75 0.51
CA ASN A 167 -8.30 1.68 1.51
C ASN A 167 -6.95 1.02 1.81
N VAL A 168 -6.05 0.96 0.83
CA VAL A 168 -4.73 0.34 1.00
C VAL A 168 -3.79 1.21 1.84
N ILE A 169 -3.87 2.54 1.67
CA ILE A 169 -3.02 3.53 2.35
C ILE A 169 -3.40 3.76 3.82
N GLU A 170 -4.61 3.38 4.21
CA GLU A 170 -5.10 3.53 5.58
C GLU A 170 -4.12 2.93 6.61
N ASP A 171 -3.69 3.76 7.56
CA ASP A 171 -2.72 3.46 8.62
C ASP A 171 -1.36 2.91 8.15
N LEU A 172 -0.94 3.18 6.91
CA LEU A 172 0.42 2.85 6.48
C LEU A 172 1.43 3.80 7.12
N SER A 173 2.54 3.23 7.60
CA SER A 173 3.72 3.94 8.02
C SER A 173 4.44 4.59 6.83
N VAL A 174 5.38 5.50 7.11
CA VAL A 174 6.23 6.12 6.08
C VAL A 174 7.05 5.08 5.31
N SER A 175 7.49 4.02 5.98
CA SER A 175 8.24 2.93 5.35
C SER A 175 7.35 2.14 4.38
N SER A 176 6.15 1.76 4.82
CA SER A 176 5.16 1.12 3.96
C SER A 176 4.78 1.98 2.75
N LEU A 177 4.65 3.30 2.92
CA LEU A 177 4.35 4.24 1.84
C LEU A 177 5.48 4.36 0.82
N LEU A 178 6.74 4.40 1.25
CA LEU A 178 7.89 4.39 0.34
C LEU A 178 7.97 3.08 -0.46
N ARG A 179 7.66 1.93 0.14
CA ARG A 179 7.58 0.65 -0.59
C ARG A 179 6.43 0.66 -1.59
N LEU A 180 5.27 1.19 -1.21
CA LEU A 180 4.11 1.35 -2.09
C LEU A 180 4.44 2.25 -3.28
N GLU A 181 5.01 3.44 -3.06
CA GLU A 181 5.51 4.32 -4.12
C GLU A 181 6.45 3.56 -5.04
N ARG A 182 7.41 2.80 -4.50
CA ARG A 182 8.37 2.05 -5.30
C ARG A 182 7.66 1.03 -6.21
N ILE A 183 6.65 0.31 -5.69
CA ILE A 183 5.85 -0.64 -6.46
C ILE A 183 5.06 0.07 -7.59
N LEU A 184 4.45 1.21 -7.28
CA LEU A 184 3.57 1.92 -8.20
C LEU A 184 4.34 2.70 -9.27
N SER A 185 5.45 3.34 -8.90
CA SER A 185 6.30 4.14 -9.79
C SER A 185 7.09 3.29 -10.78
N TYR A 186 7.30 2.01 -10.47
CA TYR A 186 8.06 1.11 -11.34
C TYR A 186 7.36 0.81 -12.66
N ARG A 187 7.94 1.30 -13.77
CA ARG A 187 7.47 1.10 -15.15
C ARG A 187 7.95 -0.22 -15.74
N GLY A 188 7.40 -1.32 -15.23
CA GLY A 188 7.71 -2.65 -15.74
C GLY A 188 6.69 -3.20 -16.74
N TYR A 189 7.15 -3.90 -17.79
CA TYR A 189 6.34 -4.41 -18.93
C TYR A 189 5.30 -5.49 -18.60
N ARG A 190 5.32 -6.13 -17.42
CA ARG A 190 4.47 -7.32 -17.15
C ARG A 190 3.00 -7.04 -16.84
N TYR A 191 2.66 -5.83 -16.42
CA TYR A 191 1.30 -5.49 -16.04
C TYR A 191 0.75 -4.42 -16.96
N ASN A 192 -0.49 -4.63 -17.39
CA ASN A 192 -1.18 -3.86 -18.42
C ASN A 192 -1.16 -2.35 -18.07
N ARG A 193 -0.95 -1.48 -19.07
CA ARG A 193 -0.66 -0.03 -18.93
C ARG A 193 -1.77 0.84 -18.30
N TYR A 194 -2.73 0.25 -17.58
CA TYR A 194 -3.92 0.96 -17.10
C TYR A 194 -3.69 1.86 -15.88
N PHE A 195 -2.54 1.73 -15.20
CA PHE A 195 -2.20 2.55 -14.03
C PHE A 195 -0.95 3.38 -14.30
N SER A 196 -1.08 4.71 -14.20
CA SER A 196 0.04 5.65 -14.32
C SER A 196 0.25 6.34 -12.97
N TYR A 197 1.39 6.08 -12.34
CA TYR A 197 1.79 6.77 -11.13
C TYR A 197 2.19 8.22 -11.46
N THR A 198 1.72 9.15 -10.63
CA THR A 198 2.02 10.59 -10.66
C THR A 198 2.37 11.03 -9.25
N SER A 199 2.97 12.20 -9.10
CA SER A 199 3.22 12.84 -7.79
C SER A 199 1.96 12.89 -6.93
N ARG A 200 0.80 13.13 -7.55
CA ARG A 200 -0.50 13.22 -6.89
C ARG A 200 -1.12 11.88 -6.48
N THR A 201 -0.63 10.75 -6.98
CA THR A 201 -1.33 9.46 -6.82
C THR A 201 -1.59 9.06 -5.37
N ILE A 202 -0.64 9.28 -4.46
CA ILE A 202 -0.83 9.01 -3.03
C ILE A 202 -1.72 10.08 -2.39
N PHE A 203 -1.52 11.35 -2.75
CA PHE A 203 -2.29 12.47 -2.22
C PHE A 203 -3.78 12.34 -2.58
N ASP A 204 -4.11 12.13 -3.85
CA ASP A 204 -5.48 11.95 -4.33
C ASP A 204 -6.16 10.74 -3.68
N ALA A 205 -5.40 9.67 -3.40
CA ALA A 205 -5.93 8.50 -2.69
C ALA A 205 -6.25 8.82 -1.21
N VAL A 206 -5.39 9.55 -0.49
CA VAL A 206 -5.64 9.94 0.91
C VAL A 206 -6.85 10.88 1.00
N THR A 207 -6.93 11.85 0.11
CA THR A 207 -7.98 12.87 0.10
C THR A 207 -9.35 12.34 -0.28
N SER A 208 -9.41 11.23 -1.02
CA SER A 208 -10.68 10.57 -1.33
C SER A 208 -11.42 9.96 -0.11
N ASN A 209 -10.72 9.70 1.00
CA ASN A 209 -11.31 9.09 2.20
C ASN A 209 -11.85 10.09 3.23
N SER A 210 -11.40 11.35 3.21
CA SER A 210 -11.80 12.35 4.19
C SER A 210 -11.63 13.77 3.67
N SER A 211 -12.62 14.64 3.93
CA SER A 211 -12.53 16.07 3.62
C SER A 211 -11.42 16.78 4.39
N SER A 212 -10.95 16.21 5.50
CA SER A 212 -9.69 16.55 6.13
C SER A 212 -8.55 15.85 5.39
N TYR A 213 -7.98 16.54 4.40
CA TYR A 213 -6.94 16.07 3.45
C TYR A 213 -5.71 15.37 4.08
N TRP A 214 -5.53 15.44 5.40
CA TRP A 214 -4.37 14.99 6.18
C TRP A 214 -4.72 14.09 7.38
N SER A 215 -5.93 13.52 7.43
CA SER A 215 -6.31 12.51 8.45
C SER A 215 -6.10 11.06 7.99
N GLY A 216 -5.75 10.82 6.73
CA GLY A 216 -5.52 9.46 6.22
C GLY A 216 -4.04 9.07 6.27
N GLY A 217 -3.74 7.95 6.92
CA GLY A 217 -2.42 7.30 6.95
C GLY A 217 -1.42 7.94 7.93
N GLU A 218 -0.95 7.14 8.89
CA GLU A 218 -0.03 7.59 9.95
C GLU A 218 1.26 8.21 9.40
N GLY A 219 1.78 7.70 8.27
CA GLY A 219 3.05 8.12 7.70
C GLY A 219 2.98 9.12 6.54
N VAL A 220 1.80 9.67 6.20
CA VAL A 220 1.63 10.47 4.97
C VAL A 220 2.36 11.81 5.05
N VAL A 221 2.37 12.45 6.22
CA VAL A 221 3.10 13.70 6.44
C VAL A 221 4.60 13.47 6.30
N GLU A 222 5.12 12.43 6.97
CA GLU A 222 6.52 12.03 6.91
C GLU A 222 6.95 11.64 5.50
N PHE A 223 6.08 10.95 4.76
CA PHE A 223 6.30 10.62 3.36
C PHE A 223 6.54 11.89 2.55
N TYR A 224 5.64 12.88 2.63
CA TYR A 224 5.82 14.12 1.90
C TYR A 224 6.98 14.97 2.45
N ILE A 225 7.28 14.97 3.74
CA ILE A 225 8.51 15.60 4.25
C ILE A 225 9.74 15.10 3.48
N LEU A 226 9.87 13.79 3.28
CA LEU A 226 10.97 13.19 2.50
C LEU A 226 10.92 13.57 1.02
N LYS A 227 9.73 13.81 0.45
CA LYS A 227 9.54 14.20 -0.97
C LYS A 227 9.81 15.66 -1.27
N THR A 228 10.05 16.49 -0.26
CA THR A 228 10.33 17.93 -0.43
C THR A 228 11.58 18.19 -1.28
N ILE A 229 12.55 17.27 -1.26
CA ILE A 229 13.77 17.35 -2.07
C ILE A 229 13.69 16.58 -3.40
N ASP A 230 12.57 15.90 -3.66
CA ASP A 230 12.36 15.12 -4.87
C ASP A 230 11.65 15.96 -5.93
N SER A 231 12.37 16.27 -7.01
CA SER A 231 11.83 17.06 -8.14
C SER A 231 10.59 16.45 -8.79
N PHE A 232 10.37 15.14 -8.67
CA PHE A 232 9.18 14.48 -9.21
C PHE A 232 7.89 15.00 -8.55
N TYR A 233 7.95 15.45 -7.30
CA TYR A 233 6.79 15.94 -6.53
C TYR A 233 6.64 17.46 -6.58
N GLN A 234 7.48 18.18 -7.32
CA GLN A 234 7.54 19.64 -7.28
C GLN A 234 6.20 20.31 -7.63
N ASP A 235 5.41 19.70 -8.52
CA ASP A 235 4.08 20.19 -8.89
C ASP A 235 3.10 20.20 -7.71
N LEU A 236 3.15 19.21 -6.81
CA LEU A 236 2.37 19.20 -5.58
C LEU A 236 2.77 20.34 -4.63
N TYR A 237 4.07 20.69 -4.57
CA TYR A 237 4.52 21.80 -3.72
C TYR A 237 4.15 23.19 -4.27
N LEU A 238 3.59 23.26 -5.48
CA LEU A 238 2.98 24.47 -6.04
C LEU A 238 1.48 24.55 -5.76
N ASP A 239 0.85 23.46 -5.30
CA ASP A 239 -0.56 23.40 -4.94
C ASP A 239 -0.77 24.01 -3.53
N SER A 240 -1.53 25.12 -3.46
CA SER A 240 -1.76 25.84 -2.22
C SER A 240 -2.51 25.00 -1.18
N GLN A 241 -3.47 24.18 -1.61
CA GLN A 241 -4.26 23.34 -0.70
C GLN A 241 -3.38 22.23 -0.09
N PHE A 242 -2.51 21.64 -0.91
CA PHE A 242 -1.53 20.68 -0.43
C PHE A 242 -0.59 21.32 0.60
N ILE A 243 0.01 22.46 0.27
CA ILE A 243 0.98 23.14 1.14
C ILE A 243 0.36 23.59 2.45
N GLU A 244 -0.82 24.22 2.43
CA GLU A 244 -1.49 24.69 3.64
C GLU A 244 -1.81 23.54 4.58
N GLY A 245 -2.31 22.43 4.04
CA GLY A 245 -2.63 21.27 4.85
C GLY A 245 -1.37 20.54 5.38
N LEU A 246 -0.30 20.42 4.57
CA LEU A 246 0.98 19.87 5.02
C LEU A 246 1.53 20.71 6.18
N LYS A 247 1.56 22.04 6.04
CA LYS A 247 1.96 22.98 7.09
C LYS A 247 1.17 22.79 8.36
N GLY A 248 -0.16 22.85 8.25
CA GLY A 248 -1.05 22.74 9.41
C GLY A 248 -0.82 21.44 10.17
N LYS A 249 -0.67 20.32 9.45
CA LYS A 249 -0.44 19.03 10.09
C LYS A 249 0.95 18.92 10.70
N MET A 250 1.99 19.42 10.03
CA MET A 250 3.34 19.46 10.58
C MET A 250 3.41 20.27 11.88
N ILE A 251 2.87 21.50 11.91
CA ILE A 251 2.85 22.35 13.10
C ILE A 251 2.10 21.64 14.24
N SER A 252 0.97 21.02 13.94
CA SER A 252 0.22 20.25 14.93
C SER A 252 1.03 19.09 15.50
N THR A 253 1.77 18.35 14.66
CA THR A 253 2.60 17.22 15.11
C THR A 253 3.78 17.68 15.96
N LEU A 254 4.51 18.72 15.52
CA LEU A 254 5.64 19.27 16.26
C LEU A 254 5.22 19.78 17.64
N ASN A 255 4.10 20.51 17.73
CA ASN A 255 3.56 21.00 18.99
C ASN A 255 3.07 19.85 19.89
N PHE A 256 2.40 18.85 19.32
CA PHE A 256 1.88 17.72 20.08
C PHE A 256 3.01 16.84 20.66
N GLN A 257 4.06 16.62 19.88
CA GLN A 257 5.22 15.83 20.30
C GLN A 257 6.26 16.65 21.08
N ASN A 258 6.09 17.97 21.15
CA ASN A 258 7.05 18.92 21.71
C ASN A 258 8.46 18.71 21.11
N MET A 259 8.53 18.67 19.77
CA MET A 259 9.75 18.43 19.00
C MET A 259 10.11 19.61 18.12
N MET A 260 11.40 19.82 17.92
CA MET A 260 11.94 20.71 16.91
C MET A 260 11.96 20.04 15.52
N LEU A 261 12.08 20.85 14.47
CA LEU A 261 12.02 20.36 13.09
C LEU A 261 13.16 19.38 12.75
N ASP A 262 14.36 19.66 13.24
CA ASP A 262 15.54 18.82 13.08
C ASP A 262 15.39 17.47 13.80
N GLU A 263 14.88 17.49 15.04
CA GLU A 263 14.54 16.27 15.79
C GLU A 263 13.52 15.42 15.03
N TYR A 264 12.48 16.05 14.48
CA TYR A 264 11.45 15.34 13.73
C TYR A 264 12.00 14.70 12.45
N VAL A 265 12.84 15.41 11.69
CA VAL A 265 13.51 14.86 10.49
C VAL A 265 14.44 13.69 10.86
N GLU A 266 15.10 13.75 12.01
CA GLU A 266 15.93 12.65 12.50
C GLU A 266 15.09 11.40 12.83
N VAL A 267 13.97 11.58 13.52
CA VAL A 267 13.01 10.49 13.81
C VAL A 267 12.50 9.85 12.52
N ILE A 268 12.13 10.66 11.51
CA ILE A 268 11.70 10.15 10.20
C ILE A 268 12.82 9.33 9.55
N SER A 269 14.05 9.84 9.56
CA SER A 269 15.19 9.14 8.98
C SER A 269 15.45 7.79 9.64
N GLN A 270 15.27 7.68 10.96
CA GLN A 270 15.44 6.41 11.67
C GLN A 270 14.38 5.40 11.25
N LYS A 271 13.11 5.83 11.14
CA LYS A 271 11.98 4.99 10.69
C LYS A 271 12.19 4.39 9.30
N VAL A 272 12.83 5.12 8.38
CA VAL A 272 13.00 4.68 6.98
C VAL A 272 14.33 4.00 6.68
N SER A 273 15.24 3.92 7.65
CA SER A 273 16.61 3.40 7.51
C SER A 273 16.70 2.03 6.82
N ILE A 274 15.69 1.19 7.03
CA ILE A 274 15.57 -0.16 6.45
C ILE A 274 15.32 -0.13 4.93
N ILE A 275 14.62 0.90 4.43
CA ILE A 275 14.27 1.02 3.00
C ILE A 275 15.35 1.76 2.23
N GLY A 276 15.93 2.78 2.86
CA GLY A 276 17.01 3.59 2.33
C GLY A 276 17.53 4.54 3.38
N SER A 277 18.83 4.81 3.36
CA SER A 277 19.43 5.80 4.23
C SER A 277 19.15 7.21 3.69
N VAL A 278 18.65 8.09 4.55
CA VAL A 278 18.62 9.53 4.28
C VAL A 278 19.98 10.08 4.71
N SER A 279 20.78 10.50 3.73
CA SER A 279 22.12 11.04 4.00
C SER A 279 22.05 12.34 4.83
N LYS A 280 23.13 12.67 5.53
CA LYS A 280 23.24 13.92 6.30
C LYS A 280 22.91 15.15 5.44
N PHE A 281 23.43 15.19 4.22
CA PHE A 281 23.16 16.27 3.26
C PHE A 281 21.66 16.38 2.92
N GLN A 282 20.99 15.25 2.66
CA GLN A 282 19.55 15.24 2.38
C GLN A 282 18.74 15.72 3.58
N LYS A 283 19.12 15.36 4.81
CA LYS A 283 18.44 15.85 6.03
C LYS A 283 18.55 17.36 6.15
N GLU A 284 19.75 17.92 5.97
CA GLU A 284 19.99 19.37 6.01
C GLU A 284 19.17 20.10 4.93
N GLU A 285 19.10 19.55 3.71
CA GLU A 285 18.30 20.13 2.64
C GLU A 285 16.79 20.08 2.92
N ILE A 286 16.29 18.96 3.45
CA ILE A 286 14.89 18.82 3.89
C ILE A 286 14.59 19.86 4.97
N ILE A 287 15.39 19.94 6.04
CA ILE A 287 15.21 20.91 7.13
C ILE A 287 15.17 22.33 6.58
N ARG A 288 16.09 22.70 5.69
CA ARG A 288 16.12 24.02 5.06
C ARG A 288 14.84 24.32 4.29
N LYS A 289 14.40 23.41 3.41
CA LYS A 289 13.16 23.62 2.62
C LYS A 289 11.91 23.68 3.50
N LEU A 290 11.87 22.90 4.58
CA LEU A 290 10.76 22.91 5.52
C LEU A 290 10.73 24.19 6.37
N ASN A 291 11.89 24.70 6.80
CA ASN A 291 11.98 26.01 7.45
C ASN A 291 11.49 27.13 6.52
N ASP A 292 11.92 27.11 5.25
CA ASP A 292 11.44 28.06 4.24
C ASP A 292 9.91 27.96 4.09
N LEU A 293 9.38 26.75 4.04
CA LEU A 293 7.96 26.49 3.92
C LEU A 293 7.19 26.99 5.16
N LEU A 294 7.64 26.71 6.37
CA LEU A 294 6.95 27.08 7.61
C LEU A 294 7.06 28.58 7.94
N TYR A 295 8.24 29.18 7.73
CA TYR A 295 8.55 30.51 8.27
C TYR A 295 8.71 31.62 7.21
N ASN A 296 8.94 31.33 5.92
CA ASN A 296 9.15 32.41 4.90
C ASN A 296 7.85 33.03 4.35
N THR A 297 6.75 33.06 5.12
CA THR A 297 5.53 33.76 4.70
C THR A 297 5.46 35.23 5.15
N GLU A 298 6.28 35.67 6.10
CA GLU A 298 6.25 37.06 6.58
C GLU A 298 7.07 38.05 5.73
N THR A 299 8.12 37.61 5.06
CA THR A 299 9.03 38.50 4.33
C THR A 299 8.50 38.96 2.96
N LYS A 300 7.65 38.17 2.29
CA LYS A 300 7.07 38.57 0.99
C LYS A 300 5.87 39.52 1.11
N SER A 301 5.10 39.47 2.21
CA SER A 301 3.97 40.41 2.40
C SER A 301 4.42 41.81 2.82
N ASN A 302 5.57 41.92 3.48
CA ASN A 302 6.13 43.21 3.88
C ASN A 302 6.93 43.89 2.76
N GLN A 303 7.58 43.14 1.87
CA GLN A 303 8.24 43.72 0.67
C GLN A 303 7.23 44.27 -0.35
N SER A 304 6.08 43.62 -0.54
CA SER A 304 5.02 44.14 -1.43
C SER A 304 4.35 45.39 -0.87
N LYS A 305 4.22 45.52 0.46
CA LYS A 305 3.72 46.74 1.14
C LYS A 305 4.71 47.91 1.08
N LEU A 306 6.02 47.65 1.15
CA LEU A 306 7.05 48.68 1.00
C LEU A 306 7.15 49.24 -0.42
N ALA A 307 6.87 48.42 -1.45
CA ALA A 307 6.88 48.86 -2.84
C ALA A 307 5.72 49.78 -3.25
N HIS A 308 4.64 49.87 -2.44
CA HIS A 308 3.44 50.66 -2.77
C HIS A 308 3.42 52.08 -2.19
N LYS A 309 4.43 52.49 -1.42
CA LYS A 309 4.61 53.91 -1.05
C LYS A 309 5.32 54.66 -2.19
N LYS A 310 4.60 54.91 -3.29
CA LYS A 310 5.00 55.94 -4.25
C LYS A 310 5.02 57.29 -3.51
N ILE A 311 6.19 57.93 -3.50
CA ILE A 311 6.36 59.32 -3.08
C ILE A 311 5.61 60.20 -4.08
N TYR A 312 4.46 60.75 -3.68
CA TYR A 312 3.83 61.84 -4.42
C TYR A 312 4.71 63.08 -4.28
N ARG A 313 5.44 63.44 -5.34
CA ARG A 313 6.01 64.78 -5.50
C ARG A 313 4.91 65.69 -6.06
N TYR A 314 4.38 66.59 -5.25
CA TYR A 314 3.64 67.75 -5.74
C TYR A 314 4.59 68.66 -6.53
N ARG A 315 4.16 69.10 -7.71
CA ARG A 315 4.81 70.14 -8.51
C ARG A 315 4.11 71.46 -8.27
#